data_AF-A0A423L212-F1
#
_entry.id   AF-A0A423L212-F1
#
_cell.length_a   1.000
_cell.length_b   1.000
_cell.length_c   1.000
_cell.angle_alpha   90.00
_cell.angle_beta   90.00
_cell.angle_gamma   90.00
#
_symmetry.space_group_name_H-M   'P 1'
#
loop_
_entity.id
_entity.type
_entity.pdbx_description
1 polymer ?
#
loop_
_entity_poly.entity_id
_entity_poly.type
_entity_poly.pdbx_seq_one_letter_code
_entity_poly.pdbx_strand_id
1 'polypeptide(L)'
;MFNIAGLAPMTLAATALTLSAVAHADVDLKLGSTERVTRLFAYPNNCNVICYRNWSLEQTVAHYLSQSVQRDGYTDAKVLVKTDNDQLYAEITGVPKGYDKPLTALLDAGDLAYHGASKLNADGKWAYSWYLFLPLGMALENRKSVELLHFPPDYSLTQAQDYLRSNTTDRWAALLTDNGIAPDQTPAFQTIIDIAPIAAPASAGSDLEGVYDYFKDYQTTMVKQVSQSSNGSALPMVAFGAPVRNWIKQQYGATVNVLGLATISPSEGMKVPVLGSNHPSYIWYAADPKTYTGDNAQALADAAGLKVMGQDLSAACWQAAMGSKPGSDPQVTLNQCTQTWQVTQKNKTCELFYTSIRNTSSSDAATQCASTPIKAQLQQLKEPLPSPATPVTHL
;
A
#
# COMPACT_ATOMS: atom_id res chain seq x y z
N MET A 1 39.98 -20.14 -65.58
CA MET A 1 40.36 -19.76 -64.21
C MET A 1 39.11 -19.26 -63.51
N PHE A 2 38.40 -20.15 -62.81
CA PHE A 2 37.21 -19.82 -62.03
C PHE A 2 37.61 -19.90 -60.56
N ASN A 3 37.53 -18.76 -59.86
CA ASN A 3 37.91 -18.66 -58.45
C ASN A 3 36.69 -18.92 -57.56
N ILE A 4 36.89 -19.81 -56.59
CA ILE A 4 35.91 -20.32 -55.64
C ILE A 4 35.73 -19.33 -54.48
N ALA A 5 34.48 -19.22 -54.02
CA ALA A 5 34.02 -18.43 -52.90
C ALA A 5 34.70 -18.79 -51.56
N GLY A 6 35.05 -17.78 -50.77
CA GLY A 6 35.59 -17.89 -49.41
C GLY A 6 34.59 -17.35 -48.37
N LEU A 7 34.26 -18.21 -47.41
CA LEU A 7 33.35 -18.00 -46.28
C LEU A 7 33.77 -16.84 -45.35
N ALA A 8 32.78 -16.07 -44.87
CA ALA A 8 32.94 -15.11 -43.77
C ALA A 8 32.70 -15.81 -42.41
N PRO A 9 33.49 -15.51 -41.36
CA PRO A 9 33.31 -16.10 -40.04
C PRO A 9 32.18 -15.40 -39.27
N MET A 10 31.22 -16.18 -38.83
CA MET A 10 30.09 -15.78 -37.99
C MET A 10 30.58 -15.75 -36.52
N THR A 11 30.74 -14.56 -35.95
CA THR A 11 31.03 -14.38 -34.52
C THR A 11 29.78 -14.62 -33.69
N LEU A 12 29.71 -15.74 -32.96
CA LEU A 12 28.73 -15.96 -31.89
C LEU A 12 29.10 -15.10 -30.67
N ALA A 13 28.26 -14.12 -30.35
CA ALA A 13 28.29 -13.46 -29.05
C ALA A 13 27.59 -14.36 -28.02
N ALA A 14 28.35 -14.92 -27.08
CA ALA A 14 27.80 -15.64 -25.94
C ALA A 14 27.33 -14.62 -24.87
N THR A 15 26.02 -14.47 -24.72
CA THR A 15 25.40 -13.78 -23.58
C THR A 15 25.54 -14.67 -22.34
N ALA A 16 26.40 -14.27 -21.40
CA ALA A 16 26.48 -14.91 -20.10
C ALA A 16 25.25 -14.51 -19.25
N LEU A 17 24.29 -15.43 -19.11
CA LEU A 17 23.29 -15.34 -18.04
C LEU A 17 23.99 -15.67 -16.72
N THR A 18 24.28 -14.66 -15.90
CA THR A 18 24.62 -14.87 -14.49
C THR A 18 23.34 -15.22 -13.73
N LEU A 19 23.02 -16.50 -13.60
CA LEU A 19 22.09 -16.95 -12.56
C LEU A 19 22.79 -16.80 -11.21
N SER A 20 22.47 -15.74 -10.49
CA SER A 20 22.76 -15.64 -9.06
C SER A 20 21.90 -16.68 -8.34
N ALA A 21 22.42 -17.88 -8.11
CA ALA A 21 21.79 -18.85 -7.23
C ALA A 21 21.80 -18.27 -5.81
N VAL A 22 20.66 -17.78 -5.35
CA VAL A 22 20.47 -17.44 -3.94
C VAL A 22 20.55 -18.76 -3.18
N ALA A 23 21.42 -18.87 -2.19
CA ALA A 23 21.43 -20.03 -1.33
C ALA A 23 20.14 -20.02 -0.50
N HIS A 24 19.19 -20.89 -0.86
CA HIS A 24 17.99 -21.11 -0.07
C HIS A 24 18.40 -21.75 1.26
N ALA A 25 17.92 -21.18 2.36
CA ALA A 25 18.09 -21.74 3.69
C ALA A 25 16.71 -22.06 4.28
N ASP A 26 16.67 -23.06 5.14
CA ASP A 26 15.52 -23.30 6.01
C ASP A 26 15.63 -22.34 7.20
N VAL A 27 14.54 -21.61 7.45
CA VAL A 27 14.43 -20.64 8.54
C VAL A 27 13.48 -21.21 9.59
N ASP A 28 14.03 -21.55 10.75
CA ASP A 28 13.27 -21.91 11.94
C ASP A 28 13.15 -20.68 12.86
N LEU A 29 11.94 -20.15 12.98
CA LEU A 29 11.63 -18.98 13.80
C LEU A 29 10.71 -19.36 14.95
N LYS A 30 11.12 -19.04 16.18
CA LYS A 30 10.23 -19.05 17.35
C LYS A 30 9.32 -17.82 17.31
N LEU A 31 8.02 -18.03 17.09
CA LEU A 31 7.02 -16.97 17.02
C LEU A 31 6.56 -16.48 18.41
N GLY A 32 6.74 -17.31 19.44
CA GLY A 32 6.42 -16.97 20.84
C GLY A 32 5.33 -17.87 21.42
N SER A 33 4.74 -17.43 22.54
CA SER A 33 3.67 -18.20 23.19
C SER A 33 2.40 -18.24 22.36
N THR A 34 1.57 -19.27 22.57
CA THR A 34 0.22 -19.36 22.00
C THR A 34 -0.58 -18.08 22.23
N GLU A 35 -0.50 -17.51 23.44
CA GLU A 35 -1.16 -16.25 23.78
C GLU A 35 -0.66 -15.06 22.97
N ARG A 36 0.66 -14.86 22.85
CA ARG A 36 1.23 -13.77 22.05
C ARG A 36 0.78 -13.89 20.60
N VAL A 37 0.95 -15.08 20.00
CA VAL A 37 0.64 -15.29 18.59
C VAL A 37 -0.87 -15.15 18.32
N THR A 38 -1.72 -15.58 19.26
CA THR A 38 -3.17 -15.37 19.18
C THR A 38 -3.50 -13.88 19.06
N ARG A 39 -2.90 -13.03 19.91
CA ARG A 39 -3.14 -11.58 19.91
C ARG A 39 -2.61 -10.91 18.65
N LEU A 40 -1.37 -11.22 18.24
CA LEU A 40 -0.72 -10.55 17.09
C LEU A 40 -1.33 -10.94 15.74
N PHE A 41 -1.90 -12.15 15.63
CA PHE A 41 -2.61 -12.61 14.43
C PHE A 41 -4.13 -12.39 14.49
N ALA A 42 -4.61 -11.68 15.51
CA ALA A 42 -6.02 -11.40 15.78
C ALA A 42 -6.90 -12.66 15.90
N TYR A 43 -6.31 -13.82 16.25
CA TYR A 43 -7.00 -15.10 16.21
C TYR A 43 -8.03 -15.23 17.35
N PRO A 44 -9.22 -15.81 17.08
CA PRO A 44 -9.75 -16.13 15.76
C PRO A 44 -10.17 -14.85 15.02
N ASN A 45 -9.74 -14.72 13.77
CA ASN A 45 -9.84 -13.47 12.99
C ASN A 45 -10.81 -13.54 11.81
N ASN A 46 -11.55 -14.65 11.71
CA ASN A 46 -12.45 -14.98 10.60
C ASN A 46 -13.82 -15.44 11.12
N CYS A 47 -14.20 -14.93 12.30
CA CYS A 47 -15.36 -15.34 13.06
C CYS A 47 -16.16 -14.12 13.53
N ASN A 48 -17.46 -14.32 13.65
CA ASN A 48 -18.29 -13.54 14.56
C ASN A 48 -18.93 -14.54 15.54
N VAL A 49 -20.23 -14.81 15.42
CA VAL A 49 -20.87 -15.94 16.12
C VAL A 49 -20.47 -17.30 15.53
N ILE A 50 -20.15 -17.33 14.23
CA ILE A 50 -19.70 -18.52 13.49
C ILE A 50 -18.45 -18.14 12.69
N CYS A 51 -17.46 -19.03 12.68
CA CYS A 51 -16.26 -18.91 11.85
C CYS A 51 -16.55 -19.39 10.43
N TYR A 52 -16.33 -18.54 9.42
CA TYR A 52 -16.56 -18.96 8.03
C TYR A 52 -15.43 -19.86 7.49
N ARG A 53 -14.28 -19.89 8.17
CA ARG A 53 -13.22 -20.90 8.00
C ARG A 53 -12.82 -21.45 9.37
N ASN A 54 -12.84 -22.77 9.51
CA ASN A 54 -12.42 -23.44 10.75
C ASN A 54 -10.90 -23.65 10.76
N TRP A 55 -10.14 -22.55 10.86
CA TRP A 55 -8.67 -22.60 10.91
C TRP A 55 -8.18 -22.74 12.34
N SER A 56 -7.13 -23.54 12.53
CA SER A 56 -6.33 -23.49 13.75
C SER A 56 -5.45 -22.24 13.77
N LEU A 57 -4.89 -21.90 14.94
CA LEU A 57 -3.95 -20.79 15.06
C LEU A 57 -2.76 -20.97 14.10
N GLU A 58 -2.22 -22.19 13.99
CA GLU A 58 -1.12 -22.53 13.09
C GLU A 58 -1.49 -22.28 11.62
N GLN A 59 -2.71 -22.66 11.21
CA GLN A 59 -3.19 -22.42 9.84
C GLN A 59 -3.35 -20.94 9.55
N THR A 60 -3.90 -20.15 10.50
CA THR A 60 -4.01 -18.70 10.36
C THR A 60 -2.64 -18.05 10.22
N VAL A 61 -1.67 -18.44 11.04
CA VAL A 61 -0.29 -17.92 10.96
C VAL A 61 0.35 -18.34 9.64
N ALA A 62 0.28 -19.62 9.27
CA ALA A 62 0.87 -20.14 8.04
C ALA A 62 0.31 -19.42 6.80
N HIS A 63 -0.97 -19.08 6.80
CA HIS A 63 -1.62 -18.33 5.73
C HIS A 63 -0.97 -16.96 5.50
N TYR A 64 -0.86 -16.12 6.54
CA TYR A 64 -0.26 -14.79 6.39
C TYR A 64 1.25 -14.84 6.10
N LEU A 65 1.97 -15.78 6.70
CA LEU A 65 3.38 -15.98 6.40
C LEU A 65 3.58 -16.44 4.95
N SER A 66 2.70 -17.29 4.43
CA SER A 66 2.71 -17.72 3.02
C SER A 66 2.46 -16.55 2.08
N GLN A 67 1.52 -15.65 2.41
CA GLN A 67 1.30 -14.43 1.64
C GLN A 67 2.56 -13.55 1.61
N SER A 68 3.25 -13.41 2.74
CA SER A 68 4.46 -12.58 2.85
C SER A 68 5.56 -13.09 1.92
N VAL A 69 5.90 -14.40 2.00
CA VAL A 69 6.96 -14.98 1.15
C VAL A 69 6.60 -14.94 -0.33
N GLN A 70 5.33 -15.12 -0.69
CA GLN A 70 4.85 -15.00 -2.08
C GLN A 70 4.99 -13.58 -2.60
N ARG A 71 4.65 -12.57 -1.79
CA ARG A 71 4.74 -11.15 -2.16
C ARG A 71 6.16 -10.62 -2.18
N ASP A 72 7.06 -11.27 -1.45
CA ASP A 72 8.50 -11.09 -1.62
C ASP A 72 9.05 -11.77 -2.88
N GLY A 73 8.23 -12.53 -3.62
CA GLY A 73 8.62 -13.18 -4.88
C GLY A 73 9.29 -14.54 -4.70
N TYR A 74 9.25 -15.14 -3.49
CA TYR A 74 9.75 -16.48 -3.23
C TYR A 74 8.68 -17.53 -3.58
N THR A 75 8.45 -17.75 -4.87
CA THR A 75 7.34 -18.58 -5.37
C THR A 75 7.39 -20.04 -4.95
N ASP A 76 8.59 -20.57 -4.71
CA ASP A 76 8.82 -21.96 -4.28
C ASP A 76 8.89 -22.10 -2.76
N ALA A 77 8.74 -21.00 -2.01
CA ALA A 77 8.82 -21.03 -0.55
C ALA A 77 7.66 -21.81 0.07
N LYS A 78 7.95 -22.50 1.16
CA LYS A 78 6.95 -23.25 1.94
C LYS A 78 6.98 -22.77 3.37
N VAL A 79 5.79 -22.65 3.96
CA VAL A 79 5.63 -22.28 5.36
C VAL A 79 4.91 -23.40 6.09
N LEU A 80 5.48 -23.82 7.21
CA LEU A 80 4.87 -24.75 8.14
C LEU A 80 4.90 -24.13 9.53
N VAL A 81 3.76 -24.12 10.22
CA VAL A 81 3.67 -23.62 11.59
C VAL A 81 3.31 -24.79 12.50
N LYS A 82 4.04 -24.91 13.60
CA LYS A 82 3.87 -25.98 14.60
C LYS A 82 3.78 -25.37 15.98
N THR A 83 3.02 -26.04 16.85
CA THR A 83 2.99 -25.74 18.28
C THR A 83 3.70 -26.85 19.04
N ASP A 84 4.59 -26.48 19.95
CA ASP A 84 5.24 -27.38 20.91
C ASP A 84 5.37 -26.68 22.26
N ASN A 85 4.94 -27.33 23.34
CA ASN A 85 4.99 -26.80 24.71
C ASN A 85 4.49 -25.35 24.86
N ASP A 86 3.28 -25.05 24.34
CA ASP A 86 2.64 -23.72 24.32
C ASP A 86 3.45 -22.62 23.61
N GLN A 87 4.37 -23.02 22.72
CA GLN A 87 5.13 -22.12 21.86
C GLN A 87 4.88 -22.47 20.39
N LEU A 88 4.73 -21.43 19.56
CA LEU A 88 4.60 -21.59 18.12
C LEU A 88 5.93 -21.34 17.43
N TYR A 89 6.18 -22.12 16.39
CA TYR A 89 7.36 -22.06 15.54
C TYR A 89 6.92 -22.02 14.08
N ALA A 90 7.59 -21.20 13.26
CA ALA A 90 7.47 -21.21 11.81
C ALA A 90 8.74 -21.79 11.20
N GLU A 91 8.57 -22.79 10.35
CA GLU A 91 9.59 -23.34 9.47
C GLU A 91 9.31 -22.80 8.06
N ILE A 92 10.22 -21.96 7.55
CA ILE A 92 10.09 -21.31 6.24
C ILE A 92 11.26 -21.78 5.37
N THR A 93 10.94 -22.51 4.31
CA THR A 93 11.94 -23.00 3.34
C THR A 93 11.84 -22.25 2.03
N GLY A 94 12.90 -22.26 1.22
CA GLY A 94 12.93 -21.56 -0.08
C GLY A 94 13.13 -20.04 0.02
N VAL A 95 13.53 -19.52 1.18
CA VAL A 95 13.83 -18.09 1.43
C VAL A 95 15.33 -17.89 1.70
N PRO A 96 15.86 -16.66 1.58
CA PRO A 96 17.26 -16.40 1.91
C PRO A 96 17.52 -16.52 3.41
N LYS A 97 18.77 -16.82 3.76
CA LYS A 97 19.24 -16.78 5.16
C LYS A 97 19.02 -15.39 5.74
N GLY A 98 18.36 -15.31 6.90
CA GLY A 98 18.08 -14.05 7.57
C GLY A 98 16.66 -13.50 7.36
N TYR A 99 15.81 -14.22 6.60
CA TYR A 99 14.40 -13.85 6.40
C TYR A 99 13.58 -13.85 7.72
N ASP A 100 14.07 -14.51 8.78
CA ASP A 100 13.54 -14.43 10.14
C ASP A 100 13.56 -13.00 10.70
N LYS A 101 14.52 -12.17 10.29
CA LYS A 101 14.72 -10.83 10.87
C LYS A 101 13.58 -9.87 10.59
N PRO A 102 13.15 -9.63 9.34
CA PRO A 102 12.05 -8.71 9.09
C PRO A 102 10.73 -9.21 9.67
N LEU A 103 10.52 -10.53 9.74
CA LEU A 103 9.36 -11.11 10.41
C LEU A 103 9.40 -10.90 11.93
N THR A 104 10.53 -11.16 12.58
CA THR A 104 10.73 -10.89 14.01
C THR A 104 10.49 -9.41 14.32
N ALA A 105 11.05 -8.52 13.49
CA ALA A 105 10.88 -7.08 13.63
C ALA A 105 9.40 -6.64 13.56
N LEU A 106 8.62 -7.21 12.63
CA LEU A 106 7.18 -6.97 12.54
C LEU A 106 6.43 -7.44 13.80
N LEU A 107 6.73 -8.64 14.30
CA LEU A 107 6.07 -9.18 15.48
C LEU A 107 6.42 -8.41 16.76
N ASP A 108 7.67 -7.98 16.89
CA ASP A 108 8.13 -7.17 18.02
C ASP A 108 7.49 -5.76 17.98
N ALA A 109 7.34 -5.16 16.79
CA ALA A 109 6.54 -3.96 16.63
C ALA A 109 5.06 -4.23 17.00
N GLY A 110 4.55 -5.41 16.65
CA GLY A 110 3.23 -5.87 17.03
C GLY A 110 2.96 -5.88 18.53
N ASP A 111 3.95 -6.23 19.35
CA ASP A 111 3.83 -6.15 20.81
C ASP A 111 3.61 -4.71 21.29
N LEU A 112 4.27 -3.72 20.65
CA LEU A 112 4.05 -2.30 20.92
C LEU A 112 2.62 -1.89 20.55
N ALA A 113 2.11 -2.38 19.41
CA ALA A 113 0.74 -2.12 19.00
C ALA A 113 -0.27 -2.74 19.97
N TYR A 114 0.00 -3.95 20.46
CA TYR A 114 -0.83 -4.61 21.47
C TYR A 114 -0.85 -3.84 22.78
N HIS A 115 0.29 -3.31 23.25
CA HIS A 115 0.32 -2.44 24.42
C HIS A 115 -0.52 -1.17 24.22
N GLY A 116 -0.42 -0.54 23.04
CA GLY A 116 -1.24 0.62 22.66
C GLY A 116 -2.74 0.30 22.68
N ALA A 117 -3.16 -0.78 22.02
CA ALA A 117 -4.53 -1.26 22.00
C ALA A 117 -5.06 -1.58 23.40
N SER A 118 -4.27 -2.27 24.23
CA SER A 118 -4.63 -2.62 25.60
C SER A 118 -4.87 -1.38 26.45
N LYS A 119 -4.01 -0.37 26.32
CA LYS A 119 -4.18 0.92 27.01
C LYS A 119 -5.42 1.67 26.50
N LEU A 120 -5.63 1.71 25.19
CA LEU A 120 -6.81 2.35 24.59
C LEU A 120 -8.12 1.72 25.10
N ASN A 121 -8.14 0.40 25.24
CA ASN A 121 -9.27 -0.34 25.81
C ASN A 121 -9.44 -0.07 27.31
N ALA A 122 -8.35 -0.06 28.09
CA ALA A 122 -8.41 0.26 29.52
C ALA A 122 -8.94 1.68 29.79
N ASP A 123 -8.68 2.61 28.87
CA ASP A 123 -9.22 3.98 28.90
C ASP A 123 -10.68 4.08 28.41
N GLY A 124 -11.33 2.97 28.05
CA GLY A 124 -12.71 2.91 27.61
C GLY A 124 -12.96 3.44 26.19
N LYS A 125 -11.92 3.55 25.36
CA LYS A 125 -11.99 4.12 24.01
C LYS A 125 -11.94 3.08 22.89
N TRP A 126 -11.80 1.80 23.22
CA TRP A 126 -11.84 0.72 22.25
C TRP A 126 -13.29 0.37 21.91
N ALA A 127 -13.67 0.48 20.64
CA ALA A 127 -14.99 0.04 20.23
C ALA A 127 -15.07 -1.49 20.19
N TYR A 128 -16.23 -2.04 20.57
CA TYR A 128 -16.43 -3.49 20.62
C TYR A 128 -16.18 -4.19 19.27
N SER A 129 -16.44 -3.51 18.15
CA SER A 129 -16.25 -4.04 16.80
C SER A 129 -14.80 -3.96 16.28
N TRP A 130 -13.88 -3.40 17.05
CA TRP A 130 -12.50 -3.20 16.63
C TRP A 130 -11.60 -4.39 16.96
N TYR A 131 -10.68 -4.70 16.06
CA TYR A 131 -9.65 -5.72 16.23
C TYR A 131 -8.26 -5.10 16.06
N LEU A 132 -7.31 -5.43 16.93
CA LEU A 132 -5.91 -5.15 16.63
C LEU A 132 -5.53 -5.95 15.38
N PHE A 133 -5.03 -5.28 14.35
CA PHE A 133 -4.65 -5.93 13.10
C PHE A 133 -3.36 -5.34 12.56
N LEU A 134 -2.31 -6.15 12.61
CA LEU A 134 -1.01 -5.82 12.04
C LEU A 134 -1.05 -6.03 10.51
N PRO A 135 -0.18 -5.36 9.74
CA PRO A 135 -0.03 -5.54 8.29
C PRO A 135 0.58 -6.91 7.93
N LEU A 136 -0.12 -7.96 8.33
CA LEU A 136 0.25 -9.36 8.12
C LEU A 136 0.10 -9.70 6.64
N GLY A 137 1.01 -10.55 6.16
CA GLY A 137 1.01 -10.94 4.76
C GLY A 137 1.64 -9.90 3.82
N MET A 138 2.19 -8.79 4.30
CA MET A 138 2.92 -7.86 3.41
C MET A 138 4.25 -8.43 2.94
N ALA A 139 4.78 -7.90 1.84
CA ALA A 139 6.19 -8.09 1.49
C ALA A 139 7.06 -7.59 2.65
N LEU A 140 7.99 -8.41 3.12
CA LEU A 140 8.82 -8.12 4.29
C LEU A 140 10.24 -7.71 3.89
N GLU A 141 10.78 -8.29 2.82
CA GLU A 141 12.16 -8.12 2.40
C GLU A 141 12.29 -7.37 1.07
N ASN A 142 11.60 -7.84 0.02
CA ASN A 142 11.70 -7.36 -1.36
C ASN A 142 10.73 -6.20 -1.67
N ARG A 143 10.55 -5.34 -0.67
CA ARG A 143 9.70 -4.14 -0.73
C ARG A 143 10.29 -3.11 -1.70
N LYS A 144 9.42 -2.48 -2.48
CA LYS A 144 9.75 -1.42 -3.44
C LYS A 144 9.35 -0.04 -2.94
N SER A 145 8.30 0.05 -2.14
CA SER A 145 7.83 1.30 -1.53
C SER A 145 7.00 1.02 -0.28
N VAL A 146 6.72 2.07 0.48
CA VAL A 146 5.90 2.03 1.69
C VAL A 146 4.64 2.88 1.50
N GLU A 147 3.51 2.38 1.97
CA GLU A 147 2.23 3.08 2.00
C GLU A 147 1.86 3.36 3.44
N LEU A 148 1.77 4.64 3.81
CA LEU A 148 1.32 5.05 5.13
C LEU A 148 -0.18 5.37 5.02
N LEU A 149 -1.00 4.58 5.71
CA LEU A 149 -2.46 4.61 5.67
C LEU A 149 -3.05 4.91 7.06
N HIS A 150 -4.35 5.16 7.06
CA HIS A 150 -5.07 5.51 8.27
C HIS A 150 -5.31 4.27 9.14
N PHE A 151 -6.10 3.31 8.64
CA PHE A 151 -6.44 2.06 9.29
C PHE A 151 -6.92 1.02 8.26
N PRO A 152 -6.79 -0.29 8.53
CA PRO A 152 -7.33 -1.33 7.66
C PRO A 152 -8.85 -1.50 7.86
N PRO A 153 -9.62 -1.75 6.80
CA PRO A 153 -11.02 -2.11 6.99
C PRO A 153 -11.16 -3.53 7.56
N ASP A 154 -12.16 -3.72 8.42
CA ASP A 154 -12.47 -4.97 9.11
C ASP A 154 -12.68 -6.18 8.17
N TYR A 155 -13.22 -5.98 6.98
CA TYR A 155 -13.46 -7.06 6.02
C TYR A 155 -12.17 -7.60 5.39
N SER A 156 -11.07 -6.85 5.37
CA SER A 156 -9.75 -7.37 4.96
C SER A 156 -9.26 -8.44 5.94
N LEU A 157 -9.57 -8.27 7.22
CA LEU A 157 -9.38 -9.28 8.26
C LEU A 157 -10.47 -10.35 8.16
N THR A 158 -11.70 -9.99 8.51
CA THR A 158 -12.80 -10.91 8.84
C THR A 158 -13.43 -11.63 7.65
N GLN A 159 -13.13 -11.26 6.41
CA GLN A 159 -13.69 -11.92 5.21
C GLN A 159 -12.61 -12.34 4.21
N ALA A 160 -11.68 -11.45 3.89
CA ALA A 160 -10.65 -11.74 2.89
C ALA A 160 -9.51 -12.57 3.47
N GLN A 161 -9.17 -12.38 4.75
CA GLN A 161 -7.91 -12.85 5.36
C GLN A 161 -6.72 -12.39 4.51
N ASP A 162 -6.78 -11.15 4.05
CA ASP A 162 -5.76 -10.59 3.18
C ASP A 162 -5.81 -9.07 3.31
N TYR A 163 -4.73 -8.52 3.86
CA TYR A 163 -4.57 -7.11 4.12
C TYR A 163 -4.63 -6.25 2.84
N LEU A 164 -4.22 -6.80 1.69
CA LEU A 164 -4.27 -6.11 0.40
C LEU A 164 -5.60 -6.29 -0.32
N ARG A 165 -6.59 -6.96 0.29
CA ARG A 165 -7.94 -7.08 -0.27
C ARG A 165 -8.87 -6.07 0.37
N SER A 166 -8.91 -4.89 -0.21
CA SER A 166 -9.85 -3.82 0.10
C SER A 166 -10.15 -2.98 -1.14
N ASN A 167 -11.26 -2.25 -1.15
CA ASN A 167 -11.53 -1.31 -2.24
C ASN A 167 -10.39 -0.30 -2.41
N THR A 168 -9.84 0.18 -1.29
CA THR A 168 -8.72 1.14 -1.25
C THR A 168 -7.45 0.56 -1.89
N THR A 169 -7.04 -0.64 -1.46
CA THR A 169 -5.80 -1.29 -1.91
C THR A 169 -5.92 -1.88 -3.32
N ASP A 170 -7.08 -2.46 -3.67
CA ASP A 170 -7.36 -2.98 -5.02
C ASP A 170 -7.35 -1.86 -6.05
N ARG A 171 -7.95 -0.70 -5.71
CA ARG A 171 -7.90 0.47 -6.58
C ARG A 171 -6.46 0.95 -6.77
N TRP A 172 -5.69 1.06 -5.69
CA TRP A 172 -4.31 1.54 -5.79
C TRP A 172 -3.42 0.57 -6.60
N ALA A 173 -3.62 -0.74 -6.46
CA ALA A 173 -2.98 -1.76 -7.30
C ALA A 173 -3.29 -1.55 -8.80
N ALA A 174 -4.53 -1.22 -9.15
CA ALA A 174 -4.92 -0.90 -10.53
C ALA A 174 -4.18 0.35 -11.04
N LEU A 175 -4.05 1.40 -10.22
CA LEU A 175 -3.30 2.61 -10.61
C LEU A 175 -1.79 2.35 -10.77
N LEU A 176 -1.20 1.47 -9.96
CA LEU A 176 0.18 1.00 -10.14
C LEU A 176 0.31 0.24 -11.47
N THR A 177 -0.69 -0.56 -11.82
CA THR A 177 -0.74 -1.30 -13.10
C THR A 177 -0.84 -0.35 -14.30
N ASP A 178 -1.69 0.67 -14.22
CA ASP A 178 -1.78 1.74 -15.23
C ASP A 178 -0.45 2.49 -15.40
N ASN A 179 0.42 2.44 -14.39
CA ASN A 179 1.78 3.00 -14.39
C ASN A 179 2.88 1.98 -14.72
N GLY A 180 2.51 0.81 -15.25
CA GLY A 180 3.44 -0.16 -15.80
C GLY A 180 4.02 -1.17 -14.81
N ILE A 181 3.50 -1.23 -13.57
CA ILE A 181 3.83 -2.33 -12.65
C ILE A 181 3.01 -3.55 -13.05
N ALA A 182 3.64 -4.72 -13.15
CA ALA A 182 2.90 -5.95 -13.45
C ALA A 182 1.94 -6.28 -12.28
N PRO A 183 0.72 -6.78 -12.53
CA PRO A 183 -0.28 -7.02 -11.48
C PRO A 183 0.20 -7.95 -10.35
N ASP A 184 1.05 -8.94 -10.66
CA ASP A 184 1.66 -9.85 -9.70
C ASP A 184 2.79 -9.21 -8.88
N GLN A 185 3.29 -8.04 -9.30
CA GLN A 185 4.35 -7.29 -8.63
C GLN A 185 3.84 -6.11 -7.80
N THR A 186 2.59 -5.69 -7.95
CA THR A 186 2.02 -4.58 -7.17
C THR A 186 2.12 -4.78 -5.65
N PRO A 187 1.99 -5.99 -5.07
CA PRO A 187 2.10 -6.15 -3.62
C PRO A 187 3.43 -5.67 -3.02
N ALA A 188 4.53 -5.78 -3.77
CA ALA A 188 5.85 -5.31 -3.31
C ALA A 188 5.91 -3.78 -3.19
N PHE A 189 5.02 -3.04 -3.88
CA PHE A 189 4.88 -1.59 -3.75
C PHE A 189 3.91 -1.21 -2.63
N GLN A 190 3.04 -2.12 -2.20
CA GLN A 190 1.96 -1.85 -1.25
C GLN A 190 2.30 -2.36 0.15
N THR A 191 3.53 -2.14 0.63
CA THR A 191 3.86 -2.46 2.04
C THR A 191 3.24 -1.39 2.94
N ILE A 192 2.18 -1.75 3.66
CA ILE A 192 1.39 -0.80 4.44
C ILE A 192 1.91 -0.65 5.87
N ILE A 193 1.89 0.59 6.36
CA ILE A 193 1.87 0.93 7.78
C ILE A 193 0.58 1.70 8.04
N ASP A 194 -0.23 1.24 8.99
CA ASP A 194 -1.37 2.01 9.45
C ASP A 194 -1.03 2.82 10.70
N ILE A 195 -1.43 4.10 10.73
CA ILE A 195 -1.29 4.91 11.93
C ILE A 195 -2.25 4.45 13.04
N ALA A 196 -3.32 3.75 12.70
CA ALA A 196 -4.11 2.98 13.67
C ALA A 196 -4.16 1.53 13.17
N PRO A 197 -3.38 0.60 13.74
CA PRO A 197 -3.41 -0.83 13.37
C PRO A 197 -4.66 -1.51 13.95
N ILE A 198 -5.83 -0.98 13.61
CA ILE A 198 -7.13 -1.38 14.10
C ILE A 198 -8.00 -1.72 12.89
N ALA A 199 -8.35 -2.99 12.73
CA ALA A 199 -9.39 -3.38 11.79
C ALA A 199 -10.74 -2.86 12.30
N ALA A 200 -11.33 -1.94 11.55
CA ALA A 200 -12.58 -1.27 11.90
C ALA A 200 -13.49 -1.15 10.66
N PRO A 201 -14.80 -0.92 10.81
CA PRO A 201 -15.68 -0.64 9.68
C PRO A 201 -15.11 0.49 8.81
N ALA A 202 -15.21 0.39 7.48
CA ALA A 202 -14.63 1.38 6.57
C ALA A 202 -15.14 2.82 6.79
N SER A 203 -16.28 2.99 7.47
CA SER A 203 -16.85 4.28 7.86
C SER A 203 -16.33 4.85 9.19
N ALA A 204 -15.52 4.10 9.94
CA ALA A 204 -15.08 4.45 11.30
C ALA A 204 -13.94 5.49 11.35
N GLY A 205 -13.59 6.12 10.22
CA GLY A 205 -12.45 7.03 10.15
C GLY A 205 -12.52 8.19 11.14
N SER A 206 -13.70 8.79 11.34
CA SER A 206 -13.90 9.84 12.35
C SER A 206 -13.73 9.34 13.78
N ASP A 207 -14.13 8.10 14.03
CA ASP A 207 -14.15 7.51 15.37
C ASP A 207 -12.74 7.16 15.87
N LEU A 208 -11.78 7.04 14.95
CA LEU A 208 -10.36 6.82 15.23
C LEU A 208 -9.59 8.12 15.49
N GLU A 209 -10.20 9.29 15.32
CA GLU A 209 -9.51 10.54 15.67
C GLU A 209 -9.16 10.59 17.16
N GLY A 210 -7.92 10.98 17.46
CA GLY A 210 -7.42 11.04 18.84
C GLY A 210 -6.96 9.71 19.43
N VAL A 211 -7.01 8.60 18.67
CA VAL A 211 -6.45 7.30 19.13
C VAL A 211 -5.00 7.08 18.72
N TYR A 212 -4.48 7.84 17.74
CA TYR A 212 -3.19 7.56 17.10
C TYR A 212 -2.01 7.56 18.09
N ASP A 213 -2.02 8.44 19.09
CA ASP A 213 -0.90 8.56 20.04
C ASP A 213 -0.71 7.30 20.90
N TYR A 214 -1.74 6.46 21.05
CA TYR A 214 -1.61 5.16 21.73
C TYR A 214 -0.69 4.20 20.97
N PHE A 215 -0.52 4.40 19.67
CA PHE A 215 0.27 3.52 18.81
C PHE A 215 1.61 4.16 18.39
N LYS A 216 2.03 5.28 19.00
CA LYS A 216 3.23 6.03 18.61
C LYS A 216 4.49 5.16 18.50
N ASP A 217 4.73 4.32 19.49
CA ASP A 217 5.93 3.48 19.53
C ASP A 217 5.90 2.43 18.42
N TYR A 218 4.73 1.83 18.15
CA TYR A 218 4.53 0.94 17.00
C TYR A 218 4.78 1.67 15.68
N GLN A 219 4.11 2.81 15.47
CA GLN A 219 4.16 3.53 14.19
C GLN A 219 5.59 3.97 13.84
N THR A 220 6.30 4.58 14.79
CA THR A 220 7.67 5.07 14.57
C THR A 220 8.66 3.92 14.40
N THR A 221 8.46 2.81 15.11
CA THR A 221 9.23 1.58 14.92
C THR A 221 9.01 1.00 13.52
N MET A 222 7.76 0.88 13.08
CA MET A 222 7.41 0.39 11.74
C MET A 222 8.01 1.29 10.66
N VAL A 223 7.85 2.61 10.74
CA VAL A 223 8.43 3.53 9.75
C VAL A 223 9.96 3.37 9.68
N LYS A 224 10.64 3.27 10.82
CA LYS A 224 12.09 3.02 10.84
C LYS A 224 12.47 1.70 10.18
N GLN A 225 11.74 0.62 10.45
CA GLN A 225 12.09 -0.72 10.00
C GLN A 225 11.73 -0.98 8.53
N VAL A 226 10.59 -0.46 8.06
CA VAL A 226 10.04 -0.79 6.75
C VAL A 226 10.39 0.23 5.67
N SER A 227 10.80 1.45 6.03
CA SER A 227 11.28 2.46 5.06
C SER A 227 12.74 2.26 4.63
N GLN A 228 13.30 1.07 4.89
CA GLN A 228 14.62 0.67 4.42
C GLN A 228 14.54 -0.70 3.73
N SER A 229 15.29 -0.85 2.66
CA SER A 229 15.53 -2.13 2.00
C SER A 229 16.52 -2.98 2.80
N SER A 230 16.65 -4.26 2.45
CA SER A 230 17.59 -5.20 3.08
C SER A 230 19.06 -4.75 3.00
N ASN A 231 19.42 -3.91 2.02
CA ASN A 231 20.76 -3.32 1.90
C ASN A 231 20.94 -1.97 2.62
N GLY A 232 19.91 -1.51 3.34
CA GLY A 232 19.93 -0.25 4.09
C GLY A 232 19.55 1.00 3.29
N SER A 233 19.27 0.89 1.99
CA SER A 233 18.80 2.04 1.20
C SER A 233 17.37 2.42 1.57
N ALA A 234 17.09 3.72 1.65
CA ALA A 234 15.74 4.23 1.91
C ALA A 234 14.75 3.84 0.80
N LEU A 235 13.54 3.46 1.18
CA LEU A 235 12.42 3.21 0.28
C LEU A 235 11.52 4.44 0.21
N PRO A 236 10.95 4.77 -0.97
CA PRO A 236 9.99 5.88 -1.07
C PRO A 236 8.69 5.56 -0.32
N MET A 237 8.09 6.59 0.27
CA MET A 237 6.84 6.48 1.01
C MET A 237 5.74 7.34 0.40
N VAL A 238 4.52 6.81 0.33
CA VAL A 238 3.31 7.58 0.01
C VAL A 238 2.44 7.74 1.25
N ALA A 239 2.05 8.98 1.54
CA ALA A 239 1.25 9.36 2.70
C ALA A 239 -0.20 9.65 2.28
N PHE A 240 -1.11 8.76 2.63
CA PHE A 240 -2.49 8.76 2.12
C PHE A 240 -3.48 9.48 3.04
N GLY A 241 -4.04 10.58 2.57
CA GLY A 241 -5.13 11.30 3.25
C GLY A 241 -4.68 12.27 4.34
N ALA A 242 -5.60 13.11 4.81
CA ALA A 242 -5.27 14.15 5.78
C ALA A 242 -4.77 13.60 7.15
N PRO A 243 -5.38 12.57 7.76
CA PRO A 243 -4.92 12.05 9.05
C PRO A 243 -3.45 11.62 9.04
N VAL A 244 -3.03 10.92 7.99
CA VAL A 244 -1.66 10.46 7.81
C VAL A 244 -0.68 11.61 7.60
N ARG A 245 -1.04 12.59 6.75
CA ARG A 245 -0.18 13.76 6.50
C ARG A 245 -0.02 14.61 7.76
N ASN A 246 -1.07 14.74 8.58
CA ASN A 246 -1.01 15.39 9.88
C ASN A 246 -0.14 14.61 10.86
N TRP A 247 -0.25 13.29 10.87
CA TRP A 247 0.61 12.42 11.68
C TRP A 247 2.09 12.58 11.33
N ILE A 248 2.46 12.63 10.04
CA ILE A 248 3.84 12.91 9.60
C ILE A 248 4.33 14.26 10.15
N LYS A 249 3.50 15.30 10.08
CA LYS A 249 3.84 16.62 10.63
C LYS A 249 4.06 16.55 12.14
N GLN A 250 3.23 15.82 12.86
CA GLN A 250 3.34 15.66 14.31
C GLN A 250 4.62 14.89 14.71
N GLN A 251 4.94 13.79 14.02
CA GLN A 251 6.07 12.93 14.41
C GLN A 251 7.41 13.40 13.87
N TYR A 252 7.44 14.01 12.68
CA TYR A 252 8.67 14.35 11.97
C TYR A 252 8.81 15.85 11.63
N GLY A 253 7.82 16.68 11.94
CA GLY A 253 7.83 18.12 11.62
C GLY A 253 7.63 18.44 10.13
N ALA A 254 7.48 17.43 9.28
CA ALA A 254 7.35 17.58 7.84
C ALA A 254 5.91 17.88 7.42
N THR A 255 5.69 18.95 6.65
CA THR A 255 4.38 19.24 6.05
C THR A 255 4.31 18.63 4.66
N VAL A 256 3.31 17.78 4.42
CA VAL A 256 3.13 17.09 3.14
C VAL A 256 1.73 17.39 2.60
N ASN A 257 1.65 17.96 1.40
CA ASN A 257 0.38 18.22 0.71
C ASN A 257 0.10 17.12 -0.33
N VAL A 258 -1.12 17.05 -0.87
CA VAL A 258 -1.41 16.18 -2.03
C VAL A 258 -0.53 16.63 -3.19
N LEU A 259 0.22 15.70 -3.77
CA LEU A 259 1.30 15.96 -4.73
C LEU A 259 2.39 16.92 -4.21
N GLY A 260 2.55 17.00 -2.90
CA GLY A 260 3.66 17.69 -2.24
C GLY A 260 4.70 16.68 -1.77
N LEU A 261 5.97 17.04 -1.90
CA LEU A 261 7.09 16.25 -1.41
C LEU A 261 7.58 16.76 -0.06
N ALA A 262 8.02 15.81 0.77
CA ALA A 262 8.81 16.08 1.94
C ALA A 262 9.89 15.02 2.12
N THR A 263 10.70 15.19 3.15
CA THR A 263 11.68 14.18 3.57
C THR A 263 11.56 14.01 5.09
N ILE A 264 11.47 12.76 5.53
CA ILE A 264 11.50 12.43 6.96
C ILE A 264 12.83 11.73 7.30
N SER A 265 13.15 11.66 8.58
CA SER A 265 14.36 10.99 9.09
C SER A 265 13.98 10.03 10.22
N PRO A 266 13.59 8.79 9.89
CA PRO A 266 13.17 7.80 10.89
C PRO A 266 14.32 7.31 11.78
N SER A 267 15.55 7.48 11.32
CA SER A 267 16.78 7.20 12.07
C SER A 267 17.89 8.12 11.59
N GLU A 268 18.96 8.22 12.39
CA GLU A 268 20.14 9.02 12.04
C GLU A 268 20.74 8.54 10.71
N GLY A 269 21.08 9.49 9.84
CA GLY A 269 21.64 9.19 8.51
C GLY A 269 20.62 8.69 7.46
N MET A 270 19.39 8.37 7.85
CA MET A 270 18.35 7.91 6.92
C MET A 270 17.46 9.07 6.45
N LYS A 271 17.30 9.20 5.13
CA LYS A 271 16.40 10.17 4.50
C LYS A 271 15.39 9.45 3.63
N VAL A 272 14.12 9.50 4.03
CA VAL A 272 13.03 8.86 3.30
C VAL A 272 12.26 9.94 2.53
N PRO A 273 12.19 9.88 1.19
CA PRO A 273 11.34 10.77 0.43
C PRO A 273 9.87 10.37 0.62
N VAL A 274 9.03 11.35 0.93
CA VAL A 274 7.61 11.17 1.18
C VAL A 274 6.79 12.00 0.21
N LEU A 275 5.87 11.36 -0.50
CA LEU A 275 4.87 12.03 -1.32
C LEU A 275 3.51 12.01 -0.63
N GLY A 276 2.84 13.15 -0.55
CA GLY A 276 1.44 13.19 -0.09
C GLY A 276 0.47 12.84 -1.22
N SER A 277 -0.54 12.04 -0.90
CA SER A 277 -1.61 11.65 -1.82
C SER A 277 -2.98 11.87 -1.16
N ASN A 278 -4.03 11.92 -1.98
CA ASN A 278 -5.38 11.70 -1.47
C ASN A 278 -5.46 10.30 -0.86
N HIS A 279 -6.33 10.06 0.12
CA HIS A 279 -6.65 8.69 0.49
C HIS A 279 -7.27 7.97 -0.73
N PRO A 280 -6.92 6.70 -1.03
CA PRO A 280 -7.37 6.07 -2.27
C PRO A 280 -8.90 5.96 -2.40
N SER A 281 -9.64 6.00 -1.29
CA SER A 281 -11.10 6.04 -1.29
C SER A 281 -11.73 7.42 -1.50
N TYR A 282 -10.95 8.50 -1.38
CA TYR A 282 -11.45 9.87 -1.49
C TYR A 282 -12.13 10.14 -2.84
N ILE A 283 -11.71 9.46 -3.90
CA ILE A 283 -12.30 9.61 -5.22
C ILE A 283 -13.80 9.31 -5.26
N TRP A 284 -14.29 8.33 -4.48
CA TRP A 284 -15.72 8.00 -4.47
C TRP A 284 -16.54 9.08 -3.79
N TYR A 285 -15.96 9.75 -2.79
CA TYR A 285 -16.59 10.91 -2.16
C TYR A 285 -16.57 12.14 -3.08
N ALA A 286 -15.40 12.47 -3.64
CA ALA A 286 -15.22 13.61 -4.54
C ALA A 286 -16.06 13.46 -5.82
N ALA A 287 -16.27 12.24 -6.28
CA ALA A 287 -17.10 11.94 -7.43
C ALA A 287 -18.57 11.68 -7.08
N ASP A 288 -19.03 11.77 -5.83
CA ASP A 288 -20.46 11.61 -5.54
C ASP A 288 -21.22 12.91 -5.82
N PRO A 289 -22.21 12.96 -6.74
CA PRO A 289 -23.06 14.13 -6.93
C PRO A 289 -23.76 14.60 -5.65
N LYS A 290 -24.05 13.70 -4.70
CA LYS A 290 -24.67 14.04 -3.40
C LYS A 290 -23.79 14.91 -2.51
N THR A 291 -22.49 14.97 -2.79
CA THR A 291 -21.53 15.85 -2.11
C THR A 291 -21.70 17.33 -2.48
N TYR A 292 -22.41 17.63 -3.57
CA TYR A 292 -22.54 18.98 -4.13
C TYR A 292 -24.00 19.44 -4.14
N THR A 293 -24.21 20.75 -4.05
CA THR A 293 -25.54 21.38 -4.12
C THR A 293 -25.78 22.04 -5.47
N GLY A 294 -27.04 22.07 -5.91
CA GLY A 294 -27.48 22.79 -7.11
C GLY A 294 -27.60 21.90 -8.36
N ASP A 295 -28.22 22.43 -9.41
CA ASP A 295 -28.56 21.68 -10.63
C ASP A 295 -27.33 21.18 -11.41
N ASN A 296 -26.15 21.71 -11.12
CA ASN A 296 -24.88 21.30 -11.72
C ASN A 296 -24.06 20.32 -10.85
N ALA A 297 -24.65 19.72 -9.80
CA ALA A 297 -23.97 18.82 -8.88
C ALA A 297 -23.23 17.66 -9.58
N GLN A 298 -23.84 17.05 -10.60
CA GLN A 298 -23.20 15.99 -11.40
C GLN A 298 -21.92 16.49 -12.08
N ALA A 299 -21.95 17.68 -12.69
CA ALA A 299 -20.81 18.24 -13.40
C ALA A 299 -19.68 18.63 -12.44
N LEU A 300 -20.02 19.09 -11.23
CA LEU A 300 -19.05 19.38 -10.16
C LEU A 300 -18.38 18.10 -9.65
N ALA A 301 -19.16 17.03 -9.44
CA ALA A 301 -18.64 15.73 -9.02
C ALA A 301 -17.75 15.09 -10.08
N ASP A 302 -18.11 15.17 -11.37
CA ASP A 302 -17.24 14.73 -12.45
C ASP A 302 -15.95 15.56 -12.52
N ALA A 303 -16.03 16.88 -12.39
CA ALA A 303 -14.85 17.74 -12.38
C ALA A 303 -13.89 17.43 -11.21
N ALA A 304 -14.44 17.19 -10.02
CA ALA A 304 -13.67 16.81 -8.85
C ALA A 304 -13.08 15.40 -8.99
N GLY A 305 -13.87 14.43 -9.45
CA GLY A 305 -13.42 13.06 -9.69
C GLY A 305 -12.30 12.97 -10.73
N LEU A 306 -12.37 13.74 -11.82
CA LEU A 306 -11.32 13.83 -12.83
C LEU A 306 -10.01 14.39 -12.26
N LYS A 307 -10.09 15.44 -11.44
CA LYS A 307 -8.93 16.04 -10.76
C LYS A 307 -8.29 15.06 -9.77
N VAL A 308 -9.10 14.39 -8.93
CA VAL A 308 -8.61 13.36 -8.00
C VAL A 308 -7.99 12.19 -8.76
N MET A 309 -8.59 11.73 -9.86
CA MET A 309 -8.00 10.68 -10.69
C MET A 309 -6.63 11.09 -11.25
N GLY A 310 -6.51 12.32 -11.75
CA GLY A 310 -5.22 12.85 -12.24
C GLY A 310 -4.17 12.96 -11.14
N GLN A 311 -4.57 13.32 -9.92
CA GLN A 311 -3.68 13.36 -8.75
C GLN A 311 -3.22 11.96 -8.36
N ASP A 312 -4.15 11.03 -8.21
CA ASP A 312 -3.85 9.66 -7.76
C ASP A 312 -2.99 8.91 -8.78
N LEU A 313 -3.27 9.04 -10.08
CA LEU A 313 -2.40 8.49 -11.14
C LEU A 313 -1.00 9.08 -11.11
N SER A 314 -0.86 10.38 -10.81
CA SER A 314 0.45 11.03 -10.68
C SER A 314 1.21 10.51 -9.46
N ALA A 315 0.53 10.26 -8.34
CA ALA A 315 1.14 9.74 -7.13
C ALA A 315 1.52 8.25 -7.27
N ALA A 316 0.65 7.42 -7.85
CA ALA A 316 0.95 6.02 -8.17
C ALA A 316 2.11 5.90 -9.17
N CYS A 317 2.16 6.78 -10.18
CA CYS A 317 3.32 6.91 -11.09
C CYS A 317 4.62 7.18 -10.33
N TRP A 318 4.58 8.13 -9.40
CA TRP A 318 5.76 8.50 -8.63
C TRP A 318 6.23 7.33 -7.77
N GLN A 319 5.31 6.64 -7.10
CA GLN A 319 5.61 5.45 -6.30
C GLN A 319 6.21 4.33 -7.16
N ALA A 320 5.58 4.02 -8.31
CA ALA A 320 6.05 3.02 -9.26
C ALA A 320 7.47 3.34 -9.74
N ALA A 321 7.73 4.57 -10.17
CA ALA A 321 9.03 5.00 -10.69
C ALA A 321 10.12 5.00 -9.60
N MET A 322 9.83 5.58 -8.43
CA MET A 322 10.79 5.65 -7.32
C MET A 322 11.10 4.26 -6.75
N GLY A 323 10.11 3.39 -6.64
CA GLY A 323 10.29 2.03 -6.11
C GLY A 323 10.95 1.08 -7.11
N SER A 324 10.74 1.29 -8.42
CA SER A 324 11.40 0.50 -9.46
C SER A 324 12.86 0.90 -9.65
N LYS A 325 13.20 2.18 -9.41
CA LYS A 325 14.55 2.72 -9.59
C LYS A 325 15.00 3.49 -8.35
N PRO A 326 15.54 2.78 -7.33
CA PRO A 326 16.12 3.41 -6.15
C PRO A 326 17.16 4.48 -6.49
N GLY A 327 17.15 5.59 -5.75
CA GLY A 327 18.04 6.73 -5.97
C GLY A 327 17.60 7.70 -7.07
N SER A 328 16.44 7.49 -7.69
CA SER A 328 15.82 8.51 -8.56
C SER A 328 15.56 9.81 -7.81
N ASP A 329 15.60 10.95 -8.51
CA ASP A 329 15.31 12.25 -7.92
C ASP A 329 13.79 12.41 -7.68
N PRO A 330 13.34 12.59 -6.42
CA PRO A 330 11.91 12.63 -6.11
C PRO A 330 11.14 13.74 -6.84
N GLN A 331 11.75 14.92 -7.01
CA GLN A 331 11.09 16.09 -7.58
C GLN A 331 10.99 15.99 -9.10
N VAL A 332 12.06 15.54 -9.76
CA VAL A 332 12.07 15.28 -11.20
C VAL A 332 11.06 14.19 -11.54
N THR A 333 11.03 13.09 -10.79
CA THR A 333 10.06 12.02 -10.99
C THR A 333 8.63 12.52 -10.81
N LEU A 334 8.34 13.32 -9.77
CA LEU A 334 6.99 13.86 -9.55
C LEU A 334 6.57 14.78 -10.70
N ASN A 335 7.46 15.68 -11.13
CA ASN A 335 7.18 16.59 -12.24
C ASN A 335 6.86 15.83 -13.53
N GLN A 336 7.60 14.75 -13.82
CA GLN A 336 7.35 13.89 -14.97
C GLN A 336 6.00 13.18 -14.85
N CYS A 337 5.68 12.60 -13.69
CA CYS A 337 4.42 11.92 -13.47
C CYS A 337 3.21 12.85 -13.57
N THR A 338 3.28 14.04 -12.98
CA THR A 338 2.24 15.08 -13.12
C THR A 338 2.10 15.56 -14.56
N GLN A 339 3.22 15.73 -15.29
CA GLN A 339 3.18 16.08 -16.71
C GLN A 339 2.52 14.98 -17.54
N THR A 340 2.83 13.72 -17.27
CA THR A 340 2.21 12.57 -17.95
C THR A 340 0.71 12.57 -17.74
N TRP A 341 0.22 12.51 -16.50
CA TRP A 341 -1.20 12.22 -16.24
C TRP A 341 -2.12 13.43 -16.29
N GLN A 342 -1.61 14.63 -16.00
CA GLN A 342 -2.45 15.82 -15.95
C GLN A 342 -2.30 16.71 -17.19
N VAL A 343 -1.39 16.38 -18.11
CA VAL A 343 -1.19 17.16 -19.35
C VAL A 343 -1.18 16.27 -20.59
N THR A 344 -0.20 15.36 -20.71
CA THR A 344 0.01 14.58 -21.94
C THR A 344 -1.05 13.50 -22.13
N GLN A 345 -1.40 12.79 -21.06
CA GLN A 345 -2.35 11.66 -21.04
C GLN A 345 -3.68 12.00 -20.34
N LYS A 346 -4.06 13.28 -20.26
CA LYS A 346 -5.32 13.71 -19.62
C LYS A 346 -6.58 13.03 -20.17
N ASN A 347 -6.58 12.64 -21.45
CA ASN A 347 -7.68 11.86 -22.04
C ASN A 347 -7.75 10.45 -21.44
N LYS A 348 -6.59 9.81 -21.21
CA LYS A 348 -6.55 8.50 -20.54
C LYS A 348 -6.96 8.60 -19.08
N THR A 349 -6.55 9.66 -18.37
CA THR A 349 -7.04 9.99 -17.02
C THR A 349 -8.57 10.07 -17.00
N CYS A 350 -9.17 10.71 -18.01
CA CYS A 350 -10.62 10.80 -18.15
C CYS A 350 -11.27 9.44 -18.39
N GLU A 351 -10.74 8.64 -19.32
CA GLU A 351 -11.27 7.31 -19.62
C GLU A 351 -11.23 6.42 -18.38
N LEU A 352 -10.10 6.41 -17.67
CA LEU A 352 -9.95 5.64 -16.43
C LEU A 352 -10.93 6.09 -15.35
N PHE A 353 -11.19 7.39 -15.22
CA PHE A 353 -12.22 7.89 -14.30
C PHE A 353 -13.61 7.35 -14.66
N TYR A 354 -14.03 7.48 -15.91
CA TYR A 354 -15.38 7.06 -16.31
C TYR A 354 -15.56 5.53 -16.27
N THR A 355 -14.54 4.76 -16.65
CA THR A 355 -14.65 3.29 -16.59
C THR A 355 -14.58 2.75 -15.16
N SER A 356 -13.69 3.27 -14.31
CA SER A 356 -13.47 2.70 -12.96
C SER A 356 -14.36 3.30 -11.87
N ILE A 357 -14.81 4.56 -12.04
CA ILE A 357 -15.61 5.27 -11.01
C ILE A 357 -17.06 5.43 -11.44
N ARG A 358 -17.32 5.70 -12.72
CA ARG A 358 -18.69 5.79 -13.26
C ARG A 358 -19.20 4.46 -13.83
N ASN A 359 -18.36 3.42 -13.89
CA ASN A 359 -18.69 2.10 -14.41
C ASN A 359 -19.25 2.13 -15.85
N THR A 360 -18.80 3.08 -16.67
CA THR A 360 -19.20 3.16 -18.08
C THR A 360 -18.38 2.19 -18.93
N SER A 361 -18.90 1.80 -20.10
CA SER A 361 -18.10 1.07 -21.09
C SER A 361 -16.94 1.93 -21.61
N SER A 362 -15.89 1.30 -22.15
CA SER A 362 -14.75 2.02 -22.72
C SER A 362 -15.16 2.94 -23.88
N SER A 363 -16.14 2.54 -24.70
CA SER A 363 -16.64 3.37 -25.81
C SER A 363 -17.42 4.59 -25.30
N ASP A 364 -18.22 4.42 -24.25
CA ASP A 364 -18.97 5.52 -23.65
C ASP A 364 -18.02 6.49 -22.94
N ALA A 365 -17.03 5.97 -22.22
CA ALA A 365 -15.98 6.78 -21.60
C ALA A 365 -15.25 7.65 -22.64
N ALA A 366 -14.80 7.06 -23.74
CA ALA A 366 -14.14 7.80 -24.82
C ALA A 366 -15.06 8.89 -25.41
N THR A 367 -16.34 8.59 -25.59
CA THR A 367 -17.34 9.55 -26.09
C THR A 367 -17.53 10.72 -25.11
N GLN A 368 -17.66 10.43 -23.81
CA GLN A 368 -17.77 11.45 -22.77
C GLN A 368 -16.53 12.34 -22.71
N CYS A 369 -15.34 11.74 -22.75
CA CYS A 369 -14.06 12.44 -22.74
C CYS A 369 -13.83 13.31 -23.99
N ALA A 370 -14.48 12.99 -25.11
CA ALA A 370 -14.44 13.80 -26.33
C ALA A 370 -15.39 15.00 -26.30
N SER A 371 -16.33 15.07 -25.37
CA SER A 371 -17.31 16.14 -25.26
C SER A 371 -16.68 17.49 -24.89
N THR A 372 -17.28 18.58 -25.36
CA THR A 372 -16.76 19.95 -25.10
C THR A 372 -16.68 20.28 -23.61
N PRO A 373 -17.69 19.99 -22.76
CA PRO A 373 -17.62 20.29 -21.33
C PRO A 373 -16.46 19.56 -20.64
N ILE A 374 -16.26 18.27 -20.94
CA ILE A 374 -15.20 17.47 -20.34
C ILE A 374 -13.83 17.92 -20.84
N LYS A 375 -13.67 18.20 -22.13
CA LYS A 375 -12.41 18.77 -22.66
C LYS A 375 -12.00 20.06 -21.94
N ALA A 376 -12.95 20.92 -21.57
CA ALA A 376 -12.66 22.10 -20.78
C ALA A 376 -12.17 21.75 -19.36
N GLN A 377 -12.81 20.78 -18.69
CA GLN A 377 -12.39 20.28 -17.37
C GLN A 377 -10.98 19.65 -17.43
N LEU A 378 -10.64 18.92 -18.49
CA LEU A 378 -9.32 18.29 -18.65
C LEU A 378 -8.17 19.31 -18.77
N GLN A 379 -8.45 20.56 -19.18
CA GLN A 379 -7.44 21.62 -19.16
C GLN A 379 -7.18 22.16 -17.74
N GLN A 380 -8.04 21.83 -16.79
CA GLN A 380 -8.02 22.35 -15.43
C GLN A 380 -7.62 21.28 -14.40
N LEU A 381 -7.03 20.14 -14.80
CA LEU A 381 -6.68 19.05 -13.88
C LEU A 381 -5.72 19.49 -12.75
N LYS A 382 -4.90 20.52 -12.99
CA LYS A 382 -3.97 21.09 -12.00
C LYS A 382 -4.61 22.13 -11.07
N GLU A 383 -5.81 22.60 -11.41
CA GLU A 383 -6.50 23.62 -10.62
C GLU A 383 -7.13 23.02 -9.35
N PRO A 384 -7.32 23.82 -8.28
CA PRO A 384 -7.94 23.36 -7.04
C PRO A 384 -9.28 22.64 -7.26
N LEU A 385 -9.58 21.65 -6.42
CA LEU A 385 -10.86 20.92 -6.48
C LEU A 385 -12.06 21.86 -6.29
N PRO A 386 -13.21 21.59 -6.95
CA PRO A 386 -14.47 22.24 -6.60
C PRO A 386 -14.78 22.05 -5.12
N SER A 387 -15.29 23.09 -4.46
CA SER A 387 -15.63 23.02 -3.03
C SER A 387 -16.86 22.12 -2.81
N PRO A 388 -16.78 21.08 -1.96
CA PRO A 388 -17.93 20.27 -1.58
C PRO A 388 -18.86 21.07 -0.66
N ALA A 389 -20.12 20.61 -0.53
CA ALA A 389 -21.09 21.21 0.39
C ALA A 389 -20.65 21.09 1.86
N THR A 390 -19.98 19.98 2.19
CA THR A 390 -19.42 19.70 3.52
C THR A 390 -17.96 19.30 3.39
N PRO A 391 -17.01 19.89 4.15
CA PRO A 391 -15.62 19.43 4.15
C PRO A 391 -15.51 17.99 4.65
N VAL A 392 -14.62 17.19 4.05
CA VAL A 392 -14.25 15.87 4.59
C VAL A 392 -12.91 15.96 5.26
N THR A 393 -12.93 15.97 6.58
CA THR A 393 -11.74 16.08 7.42
C THR A 393 -11.00 14.75 7.61
N HIS A 394 -11.65 13.62 7.28
CA HIS A 394 -11.17 12.26 7.62
C HIS A 394 -10.67 11.44 6.43
N LEU A 395 -10.58 12.02 5.23
CA LEU A 395 -10.09 11.37 3.99
C LEU A 395 -8.90 12.11 3.37
#